data_AF-A0AAW1LCD3-F1
#
_entry.id   AF-A0AAW1LCD3-F1
#
_cell.length_a   1.000
_cell.length_b   1.000
_cell.length_c   1.000
_cell.angle_alpha   90.00
_cell.angle_beta   90.00
_cell.angle_gamma   90.00
#
_symmetry.space_group_name_H-M   'P 1'
#
loop_
_entity.id
_entity.type
_entity.pdbx_description
1 polymer ?
#
loop_
_entity_poly.entity_id
_entity_poly.type
_entity_poly.pdbx_seq_one_letter_code
_entity_poly.pdbx_strand_id
1 'polypeptide(L)'
;MSKCGACSKKVSRYDDSTMCNKGCGEKFHSVCVDVSEEQLTNLKTTGNIRQWACSSCETNPNLQAAFRNKNVVPVKLILTYKLLSAIKIYKTIKYMKRVDNITSDAQKSKDTKNVNSSKTVNTNTNNNTDKNKTVNNNTNKDDTYKNKTEYTAIIKEIEERRSKENNSSDSDGFQPVVNRRKNTKPRTVIMGLGTNTKLKAVMKYSYLYISKLDKDTTVEDIIKYLEGKNFSEIKCDKMNSKRPDIYSSFRLGVLQNRLLELKDPNIWPLGTYVNNFFWKMKPLPETN
;
A
#
# COMPACT_ATOMS: atom_id res chain seq x y z
N MET A 1 -17.91 8.91 24.81
CA MET A 1 -17.65 10.26 24.23
C MET A 1 -16.46 10.86 24.96
N SER A 2 -15.54 11.52 24.26
CA SER A 2 -14.38 12.18 24.90
C SER A 2 -14.79 13.47 25.62
N LYS A 3 -14.21 13.75 26.78
CA LYS A 3 -14.32 15.04 27.48
C LYS A 3 -13.26 16.01 26.96
N CYS A 4 -13.56 17.30 27.04
CA CYS A 4 -12.64 18.38 26.70
C CYS A 4 -11.55 18.47 27.77
N GLY A 5 -10.27 18.44 27.39
CA GLY A 5 -9.16 18.52 28.34
C GLY A 5 -9.05 19.86 29.08
N ALA A 6 -9.69 20.92 28.57
CA ALA A 6 -9.71 22.24 29.21
C ALA A 6 -10.94 22.45 30.11
N CYS A 7 -12.15 22.22 29.60
CA CYS A 7 -13.40 22.52 30.33
C CYS A 7 -14.11 21.29 30.93
N SER A 8 -13.58 20.09 30.73
CA SER A 8 -14.17 18.80 31.16
C SER A 8 -15.58 18.47 30.64
N LYS A 9 -16.19 19.35 29.81
CA LYS A 9 -17.48 19.09 29.14
C LYS A 9 -17.33 18.04 28.03
N LYS A 10 -18.41 17.34 27.69
CA LYS A 10 -18.42 16.35 26.60
C LYS A 10 -18.15 17.07 25.26
N VAL A 11 -17.28 16.50 24.42
CA VAL A 11 -17.02 16.96 23.05
C VAL A 11 -17.85 16.12 22.08
N SER A 12 -18.84 16.73 21.45
CA SER A 12 -19.70 16.11 20.43
C SER A 12 -19.00 16.06 19.06
N ARG A 13 -19.54 15.28 18.13
CA ARG A 13 -19.10 15.26 16.72
C ARG A 13 -19.42 16.54 15.96
N TYR A 14 -20.35 17.33 16.50
CA TYR A 14 -20.82 18.60 15.92
C TYR A 14 -20.10 19.80 16.51
N ASP A 15 -19.32 19.61 17.57
CA ASP A 15 -18.57 20.70 18.18
C ASP A 15 -17.28 20.92 17.40
N ASP A 16 -16.94 22.19 17.17
CA ASP A 16 -15.62 22.55 16.71
C ASP A 16 -14.58 22.16 17.75
N SER A 17 -13.81 21.14 17.40
CA SER A 17 -12.83 20.55 18.29
C SER A 17 -11.56 20.17 17.54
N THR A 18 -10.46 20.20 18.29
CA THR A 18 -9.14 19.75 17.87
C THR A 18 -8.60 18.73 18.87
N MET A 19 -7.56 17.99 18.51
CA MET A 19 -6.96 16.94 19.35
C MET A 19 -5.47 17.19 19.49
N CYS A 20 -4.96 17.15 20.73
CA CYS A 20 -3.54 17.36 21.00
C CYS A 20 -2.72 16.14 20.55
N ASN A 21 -1.96 16.30 19.48
CA ASN A 21 -1.20 15.19 18.88
C ASN A 21 0.27 15.11 19.37
N LYS A 22 0.74 16.11 20.14
CA LYS A 22 2.12 16.13 20.67
C LYS A 22 2.29 15.49 22.05
N GLY A 23 1.22 15.11 22.75
CA GLY A 23 1.33 14.69 24.15
C GLY A 23 0.09 13.96 24.69
N CYS A 24 -0.87 14.69 25.25
CA CYS A 24 -1.96 14.09 26.02
C CYS A 24 -2.98 13.29 25.19
N GLY A 25 -3.10 13.53 23.89
CA GLY A 25 -4.10 12.86 23.05
C GLY A 25 -5.54 13.27 23.32
N GLU A 26 -5.76 14.25 24.19
CA GLU A 26 -7.08 14.73 24.56
C GLU A 26 -7.69 15.63 23.47
N LYS A 27 -9.03 15.70 23.47
CA LYS A 27 -9.76 16.61 22.60
C LYS A 27 -10.06 17.92 23.33
N PHE A 28 -10.11 19.00 22.59
CA PHE A 28 -10.38 20.33 23.09
C PHE A 28 -11.42 21.00 22.20
N HIS A 29 -12.40 21.67 22.78
CA HIS A 29 -13.25 22.62 22.07
C HIS A 29 -12.37 23.77 21.56
N SER A 30 -12.57 24.22 20.32
CA SER A 30 -11.81 25.32 19.71
C SER A 30 -11.79 26.57 20.61
N VAL A 31 -12.96 26.92 21.15
CA VAL A 31 -13.17 28.05 22.07
C VAL A 31 -12.42 27.88 23.40
N CYS A 32 -12.15 26.66 23.85
CA CYS A 32 -11.45 26.43 25.12
C CYS A 32 -9.92 26.49 25.01
N VAL A 33 -9.38 26.59 23.78
CA VAL A 33 -7.93 26.64 23.52
C VAL A 33 -7.56 27.81 22.61
N ASP A 34 -8.44 28.80 22.49
CA ASP A 34 -8.25 30.03 21.70
C ASP A 34 -7.83 29.78 20.24
N VAL A 35 -8.30 28.67 19.66
CA VAL A 35 -8.08 28.36 18.23
C VAL A 35 -9.21 28.98 17.43
N SER A 36 -8.89 29.95 16.58
CA SER A 36 -9.90 30.57 15.71
C SER A 36 -10.46 29.57 14.69
N GLU A 37 -11.67 29.82 14.19
CA GLU A 37 -12.30 28.97 13.17
C GLU A 37 -11.45 28.88 11.89
N GLU A 38 -10.79 29.98 11.51
CA GLU A 38 -9.86 30.02 10.39
C GLU A 38 -8.64 29.12 10.62
N GLN A 39 -8.03 29.19 11.81
CA GLN A 39 -6.90 28.31 12.17
C GLN A 39 -7.33 26.84 12.18
N LEU A 40 -8.51 26.53 12.70
CA LEU A 40 -9.03 25.16 12.71
C LEU A 40 -9.28 24.64 11.28
N THR A 41 -9.82 25.49 10.40
CA THR A 41 -10.05 25.17 8.99
C THR A 41 -8.73 24.95 8.25
N ASN A 42 -7.72 25.79 8.51
CA ASN A 42 -6.37 25.64 7.95
C ASN A 42 -5.71 24.35 8.43
N LEU A 43 -5.81 24.01 9.72
CA LEU A 43 -5.29 22.75 10.27
C LEU A 43 -5.96 21.52 9.64
N LYS A 44 -7.28 21.56 9.43
CA LYS A 44 -8.05 20.48 8.79
C LYS A 44 -7.69 20.33 7.31
N THR A 45 -7.61 21.44 6.58
CA THR A 45 -7.41 21.45 5.10
C THR A 45 -5.97 21.09 4.71
N THR A 46 -4.98 21.63 5.43
CA THR A 46 -3.55 21.37 5.13
C THR A 46 -3.06 20.00 5.58
N GLY A 47 -3.86 19.27 6.36
CA GLY A 47 -3.43 18.02 7.01
C GLY A 47 -2.48 18.23 8.20
N ASN A 48 -2.19 19.49 8.57
CA ASN A 48 -1.35 19.84 9.72
C ASN A 48 -2.07 19.69 11.07
N ILE A 49 -3.31 19.18 11.09
CA ILE A 49 -4.02 18.85 12.34
C ILE A 49 -3.20 17.94 13.28
N ARG A 50 -2.25 17.17 12.73
CA ARG A 50 -1.31 16.32 13.49
C ARG A 50 -0.22 17.10 14.23
N GLN A 51 -0.05 18.38 13.94
CA GLN A 51 1.00 19.23 14.52
C GLN A 51 0.50 20.09 15.68
N TRP A 52 -0.82 20.22 15.85
CA TRP A 52 -1.39 21.03 16.93
C TRP A 52 -1.15 20.38 18.30
N ALA A 53 -0.88 21.22 19.30
CA ALA A 53 -0.66 20.85 20.69
C ALA A 53 -1.40 21.81 21.63
N CYS A 54 -1.88 21.29 22.76
CA CYS A 54 -2.41 22.15 23.81
C CYS A 54 -1.27 22.87 24.55
N SER A 55 -1.58 24.00 25.18
CA SER A 55 -0.63 24.85 25.93
C SER A 55 0.18 24.08 26.98
N SER A 56 -0.44 23.12 27.67
CA SER A 56 0.24 22.26 28.66
C SER A 56 1.26 21.31 28.02
N CYS A 57 0.99 20.80 26.81
CA CYS A 57 1.93 19.96 26.07
C CYS A 57 3.00 20.76 25.32
N GLU A 58 2.71 22.02 25.00
CA GLU A 58 3.67 22.92 24.38
C GLU A 58 4.75 23.38 25.36
N THR A 59 4.35 23.67 26.59
CA THR A 59 5.26 24.12 27.67
C THR A 59 6.04 23.01 28.36
N ASN A 60 5.66 21.74 28.18
CA ASN A 60 6.37 20.60 28.79
C ASN A 60 7.31 19.90 27.79
N PRO A 61 8.62 20.24 27.76
CA PRO A 61 9.57 19.67 26.82
C PRO A 61 9.78 18.14 27.00
N ASN A 62 9.51 17.60 28.18
CA ASN A 62 9.66 16.17 28.46
C ASN A 62 8.61 15.31 27.73
N LEU A 63 7.41 15.87 27.45
CA LEU A 63 6.37 15.17 26.68
C LEU A 63 6.66 15.19 25.17
N GLN A 64 7.35 16.22 24.67
CA GLN A 64 7.74 16.30 23.25
C GLN A 64 8.76 15.22 22.86
N ALA A 65 9.64 14.82 23.79
CA ALA A 65 10.62 13.75 23.58
C ALA A 65 9.97 12.36 23.43
N ALA A 66 8.88 12.09 24.16
CA ALA A 66 8.19 10.80 24.14
C ALA A 66 7.44 10.52 22.83
N PHE A 67 6.97 11.55 22.12
CA PHE A 67 6.28 11.40 20.84
C PHE A 67 7.21 11.31 19.62
N ARG A 68 8.41 11.92 19.69
CA ARG A 68 9.43 11.73 18.63
C ARG A 68 9.82 10.25 18.50
N ASN A 69 9.81 9.48 19.58
CA ASN A 69 10.19 8.06 19.55
C ASN A 69 9.08 7.08 19.13
N LYS A 70 7.80 7.50 19.05
CA LYS A 70 6.70 6.61 18.64
C LYS A 70 6.33 6.70 17.14
N ASN A 71 6.83 7.73 16.44
CA ASN A 71 6.59 7.92 15.01
C ASN A 71 7.83 7.75 14.12
N VAL A 72 8.97 7.32 14.67
CA VAL A 72 10.00 6.70 13.83
C VAL A 72 9.47 5.31 13.48
N VAL A 73 8.73 5.20 12.37
CA VAL A 73 8.68 3.93 11.63
C VAL A 73 10.14 3.50 11.55
N PRO A 74 10.55 2.35 12.13
CA PRO A 74 11.96 2.03 12.24
C PRO A 74 12.54 2.16 10.84
N VAL A 75 13.60 2.96 10.69
CA VAL A 75 14.24 3.20 9.38
C VAL A 75 14.60 1.87 8.70
N LYS A 76 14.78 0.80 9.50
CA LYS A 76 14.83 -0.61 9.06
C LYS A 76 13.64 -1.06 8.22
N LEU A 77 12.39 -0.66 8.49
CA LEU A 77 11.20 -1.05 7.73
C LEU A 77 11.11 -0.37 6.35
N ILE A 78 11.58 0.88 6.24
CA ILE A 78 11.63 1.61 4.97
C ILE A 78 12.79 1.08 4.11
N LEU A 79 13.93 0.77 4.74
CA LEU A 79 15.05 0.10 4.07
C LEU A 79 14.67 -1.30 3.59
N THR A 80 13.97 -2.12 4.39
CA THR A 80 13.53 -3.44 3.94
C THR A 80 12.53 -3.35 2.81
N TYR A 81 11.63 -2.36 2.80
CA TYR A 81 10.70 -2.20 1.68
C TYR A 81 11.43 -1.82 0.38
N LYS A 82 12.39 -0.88 0.44
CA LYS A 82 13.23 -0.52 -0.72
C LYS A 82 14.11 -1.67 -1.21
N LEU A 83 14.66 -2.46 -0.27
CA LEU A 83 15.49 -3.61 -0.60
C LEU A 83 14.66 -4.77 -1.19
N LEU A 84 13.45 -4.99 -0.69
CA LEU A 84 12.50 -5.96 -1.24
C LEU A 84 11.98 -5.55 -2.62
N SER A 85 11.74 -4.25 -2.86
CA SER A 85 11.40 -3.76 -4.21
C SER A 85 12.57 -3.90 -5.17
N ALA A 86 13.81 -3.62 -4.74
CA ALA A 86 15.01 -3.80 -5.56
C ALA A 86 15.27 -5.28 -5.89
N ILE A 87 15.09 -6.20 -4.93
CA ILE A 87 15.19 -7.65 -5.16
C ILE A 87 14.14 -8.13 -6.17
N LYS A 88 12.91 -7.61 -6.10
CA LYS A 88 11.87 -7.93 -7.09
C LYS A 88 12.27 -7.45 -8.48
N ILE A 89 12.71 -6.20 -8.62
CA ILE A 89 13.17 -5.63 -9.90
C ILE A 89 14.34 -6.44 -10.48
N TYR A 90 15.34 -6.80 -9.66
CA TYR A 90 16.48 -7.60 -10.11
C TYR A 90 16.08 -8.99 -10.62
N LYS A 91 15.14 -9.67 -9.93
CA LYS A 91 14.62 -10.97 -10.39
C LYS A 91 13.89 -10.83 -11.73
N THR A 92 13.12 -9.77 -11.94
CA THR A 92 12.42 -9.52 -13.21
C THR A 92 13.41 -9.25 -14.35
N ILE A 93 14.43 -8.41 -14.13
CA ILE A 93 15.47 -8.12 -15.13
C ILE A 93 16.25 -9.40 -15.49
N LYS A 94 16.60 -10.21 -14.49
CA LYS A 94 17.30 -11.49 -14.72
C LYS A 94 16.44 -12.50 -15.49
N TYR A 95 15.13 -12.50 -15.27
CA TYR A 95 14.20 -13.34 -16.03
C TYR A 95 14.12 -12.91 -17.50
N MET A 96 14.00 -11.60 -17.77
CA MET A 96 13.95 -11.08 -19.14
C MET A 96 15.21 -11.39 -19.95
N LYS A 97 16.41 -11.20 -19.37
CA LYS A 97 17.68 -11.58 -20.03
C LYS A 97 17.80 -13.06 -20.37
N ARG A 98 17.07 -13.94 -19.67
CA ARG A 98 17.08 -15.38 -19.93
C ARG A 98 16.16 -15.76 -21.09
N VAL A 99 15.07 -15.02 -21.28
CA VAL A 99 14.15 -15.22 -22.40
C VAL A 99 14.82 -14.81 -23.72
N ASP A 100 15.53 -13.68 -23.73
CA ASP A 100 16.21 -13.19 -24.93
C ASP A 100 17.26 -14.18 -25.48
N ASN A 101 18.01 -14.86 -24.58
CA ASN A 101 18.98 -15.89 -24.96
C ASN A 101 18.33 -17.19 -25.48
N ILE A 102 17.11 -17.53 -25.03
CA ILE A 102 16.40 -18.73 -25.53
C ILE A 102 15.85 -18.47 -26.93
N THR A 103 15.45 -17.23 -27.23
CA THR A 103 14.98 -16.84 -28.57
C THR A 103 16.11 -16.74 -29.60
N SER A 104 17.33 -16.36 -29.20
CA SER A 104 18.47 -16.30 -30.12
C SER A 104 18.99 -17.67 -30.55
N ASP A 105 18.88 -18.69 -29.69
CA ASP A 105 19.32 -20.05 -30.02
C ASP A 105 18.30 -20.82 -30.87
N ALA A 106 17.02 -20.44 -30.80
CA ALA A 106 15.96 -21.03 -31.62
C ALA A 106 16.00 -20.57 -33.10
N GLN A 107 16.65 -19.45 -33.42
CA GLN A 107 16.81 -18.95 -34.79
C GLN A 107 18.10 -19.42 -35.49
N LYS A 108 19.02 -20.10 -34.80
CA LYS A 108 20.25 -20.66 -35.39
C LYS A 108 20.14 -22.12 -35.87
N SER A 109 18.96 -22.76 -35.76
CA SER A 109 18.78 -24.17 -36.12
C SER A 109 18.07 -24.43 -37.47
N LYS A 110 17.87 -23.41 -38.31
CA LYS A 110 17.20 -23.60 -39.62
C LYS A 110 18.01 -23.32 -40.89
N ASP A 111 19.21 -22.76 -40.81
CA ASP A 111 20.03 -22.54 -42.00
C ASP A 111 21.48 -23.01 -41.79
N THR A 112 21.76 -24.28 -42.08
CA THR A 112 23.08 -24.72 -42.62
C THR A 112 23.05 -26.18 -43.06
N LYS A 113 22.67 -26.40 -44.33
CA LYS A 113 23.26 -27.44 -45.18
C LYS A 113 23.93 -26.71 -46.35
N ASN A 114 25.24 -26.44 -46.29
CA ASN A 114 26.12 -26.60 -47.46
C ASN A 114 27.62 -26.32 -47.17
N VAL A 115 28.46 -27.19 -47.73
CA VAL A 115 29.87 -27.07 -48.18
C VAL A 115 31.01 -26.74 -47.21
N ASN A 116 31.79 -27.78 -46.91
CA ASN A 116 33.25 -27.94 -47.04
C ASN A 116 34.22 -26.72 -47.07
N SER A 117 35.22 -26.84 -46.19
CA SER A 117 36.67 -26.82 -46.46
C SER A 117 37.52 -25.63 -45.98
N SER A 118 38.61 -26.04 -45.33
CA SER A 118 39.95 -25.41 -45.24
C SER A 118 40.30 -24.60 -43.97
N LYS A 119 41.22 -25.20 -43.18
CA LYS A 119 42.48 -24.66 -42.59
C LYS A 119 42.58 -23.12 -42.50
N THR A 120 43.04 -22.46 -41.42
CA THR A 120 44.28 -22.68 -40.62
C THR A 120 44.39 -21.60 -39.52
N VAL A 121 45.25 -21.85 -38.50
CA VAL A 121 46.13 -20.91 -37.74
C VAL A 121 45.62 -20.15 -36.49
N ASN A 122 46.28 -20.51 -35.37
CA ASN A 122 46.65 -19.78 -34.13
C ASN A 122 46.49 -18.25 -34.07
N THR A 123 46.16 -17.73 -32.88
CA THR A 123 47.14 -17.03 -31.99
C THR A 123 46.56 -16.64 -30.63
N ASN A 124 47.42 -16.76 -29.62
CA ASN A 124 47.33 -16.23 -28.24
C ASN A 124 46.96 -14.74 -28.18
N THR A 125 46.31 -14.28 -27.09
CA THR A 125 46.70 -13.04 -26.41
C THR A 125 46.29 -13.03 -24.94
N ASN A 126 47.20 -12.47 -24.13
CA ASN A 126 47.33 -12.42 -22.68
C ASN A 126 46.35 -11.50 -21.92
N ASN A 127 46.23 -11.82 -20.62
CA ASN A 127 46.25 -10.97 -19.41
C ASN A 127 45.61 -9.58 -19.44
N ASN A 128 44.73 -9.31 -18.44
CA ASN A 128 45.02 -8.24 -17.50
C ASN A 128 44.32 -8.38 -16.15
N THR A 129 45.10 -8.04 -15.13
CA THR A 129 44.83 -7.89 -13.70
C THR A 129 43.78 -6.82 -13.41
N ASP A 130 43.01 -6.96 -12.32
CA ASP A 130 42.90 -5.83 -11.39
C ASP A 130 42.52 -6.22 -9.95
N LYS A 131 43.26 -5.57 -9.05
CA LYS A 131 43.22 -5.68 -7.59
C LYS A 131 41.97 -5.01 -7.06
N ASN A 132 41.31 -5.58 -6.04
CA ASN A 132 40.59 -4.74 -5.09
C ASN A 132 40.70 -5.20 -3.64
N LYS A 133 40.91 -4.17 -2.82
CA LYS A 133 41.48 -4.07 -1.48
C LYS A 133 40.39 -4.38 -0.43
N THR A 134 40.65 -5.33 0.46
CA THR A 134 39.76 -5.68 1.58
C THR A 134 40.12 -4.81 2.79
N VAL A 135 39.15 -4.04 3.29
CA VAL A 135 39.29 -3.23 4.51
C VAL A 135 38.51 -3.90 5.64
N ASN A 136 39.25 -4.29 6.69
CA ASN A 136 38.77 -4.76 7.97
C ASN A 136 38.29 -3.59 8.83
N ASN A 137 37.14 -3.74 9.50
CA ASN A 137 36.76 -2.89 10.64
C ASN A 137 36.18 -3.77 11.77
N ASN A 138 37.01 -4.01 12.78
CA ASN A 138 36.61 -4.45 14.13
C ASN A 138 36.12 -3.24 14.91
N THR A 139 34.99 -3.34 15.60
CA THR A 139 34.70 -2.49 16.77
C THR A 139 33.89 -3.27 17.81
N ASN A 140 34.27 -3.00 19.06
CA ASN A 140 34.00 -3.74 20.28
C ASN A 140 32.53 -3.73 20.71
N LYS A 141 32.09 -4.85 21.30
CA LYS A 141 30.88 -4.98 22.11
C LYS A 141 31.32 -5.31 23.52
N ASP A 142 31.14 -4.39 24.45
CA ASP A 142 30.95 -4.67 25.87
C ASP A 142 30.43 -3.38 26.50
N ASP A 143 29.18 -3.42 27.01
CA ASP A 143 28.59 -2.51 28.01
C ASP A 143 27.05 -2.60 28.01
N THR A 144 26.47 -3.80 28.04
CA THR A 144 24.99 -3.93 28.02
C THR A 144 24.46 -5.05 28.91
N TYR A 145 24.85 -5.08 30.20
CA TYR A 145 24.30 -6.10 31.11
C TYR A 145 23.98 -5.68 32.56
N LYS A 146 23.63 -4.42 32.83
CA LYS A 146 23.24 -4.00 34.21
C LYS A 146 21.80 -3.51 34.44
N ASN A 147 20.96 -3.27 33.41
CA ASN A 147 19.65 -2.60 33.60
C ASN A 147 18.39 -3.48 33.45
N LYS A 148 18.48 -4.81 33.60
CA LYS A 148 17.33 -5.72 33.32
C LYS A 148 16.34 -5.87 34.49
N THR A 149 16.76 -5.59 35.73
CA THR A 149 15.99 -5.91 36.94
C THR A 149 14.98 -4.84 37.38
N GLU A 150 15.22 -3.56 37.08
CA GLU A 150 14.26 -2.49 37.41
C GLU A 150 13.03 -2.47 36.49
N TYR A 151 13.19 -2.87 35.23
CA TYR A 151 12.11 -2.78 34.24
C TYR A 151 10.96 -3.76 34.51
N THR A 152 11.25 -4.91 35.14
CA THR A 152 10.26 -5.93 35.47
C THR A 152 9.33 -5.55 36.63
N ALA A 153 9.80 -4.70 37.57
CA ALA A 153 8.97 -4.25 38.69
C ALA A 153 7.93 -3.21 38.23
N ILE A 154 8.32 -2.30 37.34
CA ILE A 154 7.46 -1.24 36.80
C ILE A 154 6.32 -1.83 35.95
N ILE A 155 6.58 -2.91 35.20
CA ILE A 155 5.54 -3.56 34.37
C ILE A 155 4.44 -4.20 35.24
N LYS A 156 4.80 -4.85 36.35
CA LYS A 156 3.82 -5.47 37.26
C LYS A 156 2.89 -4.45 37.90
N GLU A 157 3.40 -3.29 38.30
CA GLU A 157 2.59 -2.25 38.92
C GLU A 157 1.60 -1.60 37.95
N ILE A 158 1.97 -1.49 36.67
CA ILE A 158 1.09 -0.97 35.61
C ILE A 158 -0.06 -1.95 35.30
N GLU A 159 0.21 -3.26 35.34
CA GLU A 159 -0.82 -4.29 35.11
C GLU A 159 -1.85 -4.34 36.24
N GLU A 160 -1.43 -4.20 37.51
CA GLU A 160 -2.37 -4.20 38.65
C GLU A 160 -3.30 -2.99 38.67
N ARG A 161 -2.84 -1.81 38.23
CA ARG A 161 -3.71 -0.61 38.15
C ARG A 161 -4.78 -0.75 37.06
N ARG A 162 -4.45 -1.38 35.92
CA ARG A 162 -5.41 -1.62 34.82
C ARG A 162 -6.53 -2.61 35.18
N SER A 163 -6.27 -3.52 36.11
CA SER A 163 -7.26 -4.51 36.56
C SER A 163 -8.40 -3.88 37.37
N LYS A 164 -8.18 -2.72 38.02
CA LYS A 164 -9.15 -2.11 38.94
C LYS A 164 -10.11 -1.12 38.27
N GLU A 165 -9.85 -0.65 37.05
CA GLU A 165 -10.70 0.35 36.36
C GLU A 165 -11.82 -0.24 35.49
N ASN A 166 -11.89 -1.56 35.29
CA ASN A 166 -12.82 -2.17 34.33
C ASN A 166 -14.23 -2.50 34.86
N ASN A 167 -14.58 -2.13 36.10
CA ASN A 167 -15.85 -2.53 36.73
C ASN A 167 -16.86 -1.39 36.94
N SER A 168 -16.69 -0.19 36.37
CA SER A 168 -17.75 0.84 36.42
C SER A 168 -18.77 0.64 35.29
N SER A 169 -19.93 0.10 35.62
CA SER A 169 -21.09 0.01 34.74
C SER A 169 -21.70 1.40 34.50
N ASP A 170 -21.62 1.93 33.27
CA ASP A 170 -22.34 3.16 32.88
C ASP A 170 -23.85 2.88 32.76
N SER A 171 -24.70 3.79 33.25
CA SER A 171 -26.16 3.64 33.35
C SER A 171 -26.94 3.73 32.02
N ASP A 172 -26.26 3.82 30.87
CA ASP A 172 -26.89 4.15 29.59
C ASP A 172 -27.39 2.91 28.80
N GLY A 173 -27.43 1.71 29.40
CA GLY A 173 -27.96 0.50 28.75
C GLY A 173 -27.15 -0.02 27.55
N PHE A 174 -26.06 0.66 27.18
CA PHE A 174 -25.13 0.18 26.15
C PHE A 174 -24.20 -0.87 26.77
N GLN A 175 -24.38 -2.13 26.36
CA GLN A 175 -23.41 -3.18 26.72
C GLN A 175 -22.11 -2.99 25.92
N PRO A 176 -20.93 -3.01 26.57
CA PRO A 176 -19.66 -2.96 25.87
C PRO A 176 -19.57 -4.15 24.91
N VAL A 177 -19.18 -3.89 23.65
CA VAL A 177 -18.99 -4.93 22.64
C VAL A 177 -17.76 -5.77 23.04
N VAL A 178 -18.00 -6.79 23.87
CA VAL A 178 -16.98 -7.68 24.44
C VAL A 178 -16.30 -8.56 23.39
N ASN A 179 -16.95 -8.79 22.25
CA ASN A 179 -16.41 -9.61 21.17
C ASN A 179 -16.61 -8.96 19.79
N ARG A 180 -15.73 -8.02 19.45
CA ARG A 180 -15.58 -7.64 18.03
C ARG A 180 -15.09 -8.90 17.29
N ARG A 181 -15.92 -9.45 16.38
CA ARG A 181 -15.55 -10.61 15.57
C ARG A 181 -14.14 -10.38 15.01
N LYS A 182 -13.18 -11.20 15.45
CA LYS A 182 -11.80 -11.12 14.99
C LYS A 182 -11.84 -11.27 13.47
N ASN A 183 -11.27 -10.29 12.79
CA ASN A 183 -11.18 -10.26 11.34
C ASN A 183 -10.65 -11.63 10.88
N THR A 184 -11.50 -12.42 10.23
CA THR A 184 -11.19 -13.81 9.89
C THR A 184 -9.91 -13.80 9.07
N LYS A 185 -8.91 -14.60 9.46
CA LYS A 185 -7.62 -14.63 8.76
C LYS A 185 -7.90 -14.79 7.25
N PRO A 186 -7.27 -13.99 6.38
CA PRO A 186 -7.49 -14.11 4.95
C PRO A 186 -7.18 -15.56 4.53
N ARG A 187 -8.14 -16.21 3.85
CA ARG A 187 -7.95 -17.57 3.35
C ARG A 187 -6.76 -17.56 2.39
N THR A 188 -5.78 -18.41 2.64
CA THR A 188 -4.64 -18.59 1.73
C THR A 188 -5.13 -19.33 0.50
N VAL A 189 -5.28 -18.62 -0.62
CA VAL A 189 -5.58 -19.22 -1.92
C VAL A 189 -4.25 -19.61 -2.57
N ILE A 190 -4.10 -20.87 -2.97
CA ILE A 190 -2.92 -21.35 -3.71
C ILE A 190 -3.18 -21.16 -5.20
N MET A 191 -2.25 -20.54 -5.92
CA MET A 191 -2.28 -20.46 -7.38
C MET A 191 -1.36 -21.54 -7.96
N GLY A 192 -1.88 -22.33 -8.90
CA GLY A 192 -1.07 -23.30 -9.64
C GLY A 192 -0.08 -22.61 -10.58
N LEU A 193 1.14 -23.15 -10.68
CA LEU A 193 2.22 -22.64 -11.55
C LEU A 193 2.63 -23.65 -12.64
N GLY A 194 1.89 -24.75 -12.79
CA GLY A 194 2.21 -25.81 -13.75
C GLY A 194 1.98 -25.35 -15.19
N THR A 195 2.96 -25.60 -16.07
CA THR A 195 2.92 -25.23 -17.50
C THR A 195 2.57 -26.39 -18.44
N ASN A 196 2.76 -27.64 -18.00
CA ASN A 196 2.73 -28.83 -18.86
C ASN A 196 1.66 -29.85 -18.44
N THR A 197 0.39 -29.51 -18.62
CA THR A 197 -0.71 -30.45 -18.34
C THR A 197 -1.74 -30.46 -19.47
N LYS A 198 -2.35 -31.62 -19.72
CA LYS A 198 -3.55 -31.75 -20.57
C LYS A 198 -4.71 -30.85 -20.07
N LEU A 199 -4.65 -30.40 -18.82
CA LEU A 199 -5.58 -29.46 -18.20
C LEU A 199 -5.25 -28.01 -18.61
N LYS A 200 -6.26 -27.29 -19.12
CA LYS A 200 -6.18 -25.86 -19.40
C LYS A 200 -6.85 -25.08 -18.28
N ALA A 201 -6.11 -24.17 -17.64
CA ALA A 201 -6.68 -23.25 -16.65
C ALA A 201 -7.45 -22.13 -17.36
N VAL A 202 -8.62 -21.76 -16.83
CA VAL A 202 -9.39 -20.61 -17.33
C VAL A 202 -8.72 -19.32 -16.85
N MET A 203 -8.49 -18.40 -17.78
CA MET A 203 -7.94 -17.08 -17.45
C MET A 203 -8.93 -16.27 -16.63
N LYS A 204 -8.45 -15.68 -15.54
CA LYS A 204 -9.28 -14.84 -14.68
C LYS A 204 -9.25 -13.40 -15.15
N TYR A 205 -10.43 -12.89 -15.47
CA TYR A 205 -10.65 -11.48 -15.78
C TYR A 205 -10.91 -10.69 -14.49
N SER A 206 -10.35 -9.49 -14.44
CA SER A 206 -10.63 -8.46 -13.45
C SER A 206 -11.28 -7.28 -14.16
N TYR A 207 -12.24 -6.65 -13.50
CA TYR A 207 -12.99 -5.55 -14.08
C TYR A 207 -12.60 -4.22 -13.44
N LEU A 208 -12.43 -3.21 -14.28
CA LEU A 208 -12.23 -1.82 -13.92
C LEU A 208 -13.47 -1.01 -14.30
N TYR A 209 -13.77 -0.02 -13.48
CA TYR A 209 -14.77 1.00 -13.75
C TYR A 209 -14.04 2.25 -14.22
N ILE A 210 -14.36 2.69 -15.43
CA ILE A 210 -13.80 3.90 -16.03
C ILE A 210 -14.93 4.91 -16.18
N SER A 211 -14.69 6.14 -15.77
CA SER A 211 -15.69 7.21 -15.83
C SER A 211 -15.02 8.56 -16.10
N LYS A 212 -15.87 9.57 -16.34
CA LYS A 212 -15.46 10.91 -16.79
C LYS A 212 -14.75 10.90 -18.16
N LEU A 213 -15.15 9.97 -19.03
CA LEU A 213 -14.81 10.05 -20.45
C LEU A 213 -15.86 10.89 -21.18
N ASP A 214 -15.52 11.38 -22.36
CA ASP A 214 -16.43 12.19 -23.17
C ASP A 214 -17.72 11.41 -23.48
N LYS A 215 -18.85 12.12 -23.59
CA LYS A 215 -20.16 11.51 -23.86
C LYS A 215 -20.18 10.78 -25.20
N ASP A 216 -19.39 11.27 -26.17
CA ASP A 216 -19.30 10.77 -27.53
C ASP A 216 -18.31 9.61 -27.66
N THR A 217 -17.53 9.32 -26.62
CA THR A 217 -16.61 8.17 -26.62
C THR A 217 -17.39 6.87 -26.79
N THR A 218 -16.97 6.03 -27.74
CA THR A 218 -17.56 4.72 -27.99
C THR A 218 -16.73 3.61 -27.36
N VAL A 219 -17.30 2.40 -27.29
CA VAL A 219 -16.60 1.21 -26.78
C VAL A 219 -15.38 0.90 -27.65
N GLU A 220 -15.50 1.09 -28.97
CA GLU A 220 -14.44 0.82 -29.94
C GLU A 220 -13.24 1.74 -29.76
N ASP A 221 -13.47 3.02 -29.44
CA ASP A 221 -12.40 3.98 -29.22
C ASP A 221 -11.52 3.57 -28.03
N ILE A 222 -12.13 3.06 -26.97
CA ILE A 222 -11.42 2.56 -25.78
C ILE A 222 -10.61 1.31 -26.13
N ILE A 223 -11.19 0.38 -26.90
CA ILE A 223 -10.49 -0.83 -27.33
C ILE A 223 -9.28 -0.45 -28.20
N LYS A 224 -9.48 0.38 -29.23
CA LYS A 224 -8.41 0.89 -30.11
C LYS A 224 -7.32 1.62 -29.33
N TYR A 225 -7.71 2.46 -28.37
CA TYR A 225 -6.77 3.19 -27.51
C TYR A 225 -5.85 2.25 -26.72
N LEU A 226 -6.42 1.18 -26.15
CA LEU A 226 -5.69 0.22 -25.33
C LEU A 226 -4.89 -0.78 -26.17
N GLU A 227 -5.36 -1.13 -27.37
CA GLU A 227 -4.60 -1.90 -28.35
C GLU A 227 -3.29 -1.19 -28.72
N GLY A 228 -3.34 0.14 -28.91
CA GLY A 228 -2.13 0.97 -29.12
C GLY A 228 -1.16 1.01 -27.94
N LYS A 229 -1.55 0.48 -26.77
CA LYS A 229 -0.72 0.33 -25.56
C LYS A 229 -0.36 -1.13 -25.29
N ASN A 230 -0.47 -1.99 -26.31
CA ASN A 230 -0.20 -3.43 -26.28
C ASN A 230 -1.13 -4.22 -25.35
N PHE A 231 -2.35 -3.76 -25.05
CA PHE A 231 -3.35 -4.58 -24.36
C PHE A 231 -4.22 -5.32 -25.38
N SER A 232 -3.96 -6.61 -25.56
CA SER A 232 -4.81 -7.51 -26.34
C SER A 232 -5.80 -8.22 -25.42
N GLU A 233 -6.96 -8.64 -25.94
CA GLU A 233 -8.01 -9.38 -25.22
C GLU A 233 -8.73 -8.59 -24.12
N ILE A 234 -9.30 -7.45 -24.52
CA ILE A 234 -10.08 -6.59 -23.62
C ILE A 234 -11.57 -6.80 -23.87
N LYS A 235 -12.35 -6.90 -22.79
CA LYS A 235 -13.81 -6.85 -22.84
C LYS A 235 -14.26 -5.49 -22.35
N CYS A 236 -15.02 -4.74 -23.14
CA CYS A 236 -15.46 -3.41 -22.75
C CYS A 236 -16.98 -3.32 -22.93
N ASP A 237 -17.69 -2.89 -21.90
CA ASP A 237 -19.13 -2.68 -21.93
C ASP A 237 -19.45 -1.24 -21.52
N LYS A 238 -20.29 -0.55 -22.28
CA LYS A 238 -20.80 0.76 -21.90
C LYS A 238 -21.75 0.62 -20.70
N MET A 239 -21.56 1.47 -19.70
CA MET A 239 -22.38 1.50 -18.49
C MET A 239 -23.27 2.74 -18.46
N ASN A 240 -24.38 2.64 -17.74
CA ASN A 240 -25.25 3.79 -17.47
C ASN A 240 -24.57 4.71 -16.46
N SER A 241 -24.13 5.88 -16.92
CA SER A 241 -23.58 6.95 -16.10
C SER A 241 -24.68 7.69 -15.33
N LYS A 242 -24.31 8.35 -14.23
CA LYS A 242 -25.27 9.18 -13.48
C LYS A 242 -25.72 10.42 -14.26
N ARG A 243 -24.90 10.89 -15.19
CA ARG A 243 -25.15 12.07 -16.04
C ARG A 243 -24.69 11.77 -17.46
N PRO A 244 -25.47 11.03 -18.26
CA PRO A 244 -25.07 10.58 -19.59
C PRO A 244 -24.80 11.73 -20.57
N ASP A 245 -25.41 12.91 -20.34
CA ASP A 245 -25.24 14.09 -21.20
C ASP A 245 -23.86 14.76 -21.05
N ILE A 246 -23.18 14.51 -19.93
CA ILE A 246 -21.89 15.16 -19.58
C ILE A 246 -20.73 14.19 -19.76
N TYR A 247 -20.91 12.93 -19.36
CA TYR A 247 -19.85 11.94 -19.45
C TYR A 247 -20.41 10.54 -19.61
N SER A 248 -19.57 9.68 -20.18
CA SER A 248 -19.83 8.25 -20.31
C SER A 248 -19.00 7.45 -19.29
N SER A 249 -19.41 6.21 -19.04
CA SER A 249 -18.73 5.30 -18.13
C SER A 249 -18.74 3.90 -18.70
N PHE A 250 -17.70 3.14 -18.41
CA PHE A 250 -17.45 1.85 -19.01
C PHE A 250 -16.96 0.85 -17.99
N ARG A 251 -17.30 -0.40 -18.24
CA ARG A 251 -16.76 -1.56 -17.55
C ARG A 251 -15.71 -2.19 -18.44
N LEU A 252 -14.48 -2.23 -17.96
CA LEU A 252 -13.35 -2.80 -18.68
C LEU A 252 -12.88 -4.10 -18.03
N GLY A 253 -13.11 -5.24 -18.67
CA GLY A 253 -12.60 -6.55 -18.30
C GLY A 253 -11.24 -6.81 -18.93
N VAL A 254 -10.24 -7.05 -18.08
CA VAL A 254 -8.85 -7.31 -18.48
C VAL A 254 -8.28 -8.49 -17.70
N LEU A 255 -7.24 -9.12 -18.24
CA LEU A 255 -6.57 -10.22 -17.57
C LEU A 255 -5.97 -9.77 -16.24
N GLN A 256 -6.14 -10.58 -15.18
CA GLN A 256 -5.75 -10.20 -13.82
C GLN A 256 -4.24 -9.89 -13.69
N ASN A 257 -3.39 -10.55 -14.47
CA ASN A 257 -1.94 -10.30 -14.49
C ASN A 257 -1.57 -8.89 -14.98
N ARG A 258 -2.40 -8.28 -15.84
CA ARG A 258 -2.16 -6.96 -16.44
C ARG A 258 -2.94 -5.83 -15.78
N LEU A 259 -3.71 -6.14 -14.75
CA LEU A 259 -4.52 -5.17 -14.02
C LEU A 259 -3.70 -4.05 -13.39
N LEU A 260 -2.47 -4.36 -12.93
CA LEU A 260 -1.61 -3.37 -12.28
C LEU A 260 -1.11 -2.33 -13.27
N GLU A 261 -0.71 -2.75 -14.47
CA GLU A 261 -0.29 -1.84 -15.54
C GLU A 261 -1.42 -0.85 -15.87
N LEU A 262 -2.65 -1.35 -16.08
CA LEU A 262 -3.82 -0.50 -16.37
C LEU A 262 -4.24 0.44 -15.24
N LYS A 263 -3.71 0.30 -14.03
CA LYS A 263 -3.96 1.25 -12.95
C LYS A 263 -2.99 2.41 -12.92
N ASP A 264 -1.97 2.38 -13.77
CA ASP A 264 -1.02 3.47 -13.84
C ASP A 264 -1.69 4.72 -14.43
N PRO A 265 -1.60 5.87 -13.75
CA PRO A 265 -2.29 7.09 -14.17
C PRO A 265 -1.80 7.61 -15.53
N ASN A 266 -0.55 7.28 -15.90
CA ASN A 266 0.07 7.69 -17.15
C ASN A 266 -0.52 6.99 -18.39
N ILE A 267 -1.29 5.92 -18.20
CA ILE A 267 -1.95 5.21 -19.30
C ILE A 267 -3.25 5.90 -19.71
N TRP A 268 -3.85 6.72 -18.85
CA TRP A 268 -5.17 7.31 -19.09
C TRP A 268 -5.08 8.78 -19.47
N PRO A 269 -6.02 9.27 -20.29
CA PRO A 269 -6.09 10.70 -20.58
C PRO A 269 -6.44 11.49 -19.31
N LEU A 270 -5.95 12.72 -19.25
CA LEU A 270 -6.13 13.61 -18.11
C LEU A 270 -7.61 13.76 -17.74
N GLY A 271 -7.92 13.64 -16.45
CA GLY A 271 -9.30 13.78 -15.93
C GLY A 271 -10.10 12.47 -15.88
N THR A 272 -9.60 11.39 -16.47
CA THR A 272 -10.25 10.07 -16.41
C THR A 272 -10.21 9.52 -14.98
N TYR A 273 -11.31 8.92 -14.54
CA TYR A 273 -11.38 8.25 -13.24
C TYR A 273 -11.48 6.74 -13.40
N VAL A 274 -10.49 6.04 -12.86
CA VAL A 274 -10.36 4.57 -12.93
C VAL A 274 -10.43 3.99 -11.53
N ASN A 275 -11.32 3.01 -11.33
CA ASN A 275 -11.46 2.31 -10.05
C ASN A 275 -11.66 0.81 -10.28
N ASN A 276 -11.43 0.00 -9.24
CA ASN A 276 -11.82 -1.40 -9.25
C ASN A 276 -13.34 -1.52 -9.39
N PHE A 277 -13.79 -2.33 -10.33
CA PHE A 277 -15.19 -2.70 -10.42
C PHE A 277 -15.45 -3.90 -9.52
N PHE A 278 -16.19 -3.67 -8.43
CA PHE A 278 -16.62 -4.72 -7.54
C PHE A 278 -18.02 -5.16 -7.94
N TRP A 279 -18.19 -6.43 -8.33
CA TRP A 279 -19.51 -7.02 -8.38
C TRP A 279 -20.06 -7.05 -6.96
N LYS A 280 -21.06 -6.21 -6.69
CA LYS A 280 -22.01 -6.52 -5.65
C LYS A 280 -22.76 -7.73 -6.16
N MET A 281 -22.43 -8.92 -5.66
CA MET A 281 -23.31 -10.07 -5.85
C MET A 281 -24.65 -9.64 -5.27
N LYS A 282 -25.67 -9.51 -6.12
CA LYS A 282 -27.04 -9.50 -5.62
C LYS A 282 -27.22 -10.88 -4.97
N PRO A 283 -27.77 -10.96 -3.74
CA PRO A 283 -28.17 -12.26 -3.22
C PRO A 283 -29.03 -12.93 -4.31
N LEU A 284 -28.73 -14.20 -4.60
CA LEU A 284 -29.52 -14.96 -5.56
C LEU A 284 -30.99 -14.82 -5.14
N PRO A 285 -31.92 -14.57 -6.08
CA PRO A 285 -33.34 -14.59 -5.74
C PRO A 285 -33.62 -15.94 -5.09
N GLU A 286 -34.19 -15.89 -3.89
CA GLU A 286 -34.62 -17.10 -3.19
C GLU A 286 -35.55 -17.85 -4.14
N THR A 287 -35.12 -19.03 -4.57
CA THR A 287 -35.96 -19.93 -5.36
C THR A 287 -37.09 -20.38 -4.42
N ASN A 288 -38.28 -19.81 -4.61
CA ASN A 288 -39.52 -20.28 -3.99
C ASN A 288 -39.88 -21.68 -4.49
#